data_AF-A0A379VVB4-F1
#
_entry.id   AF-A0A379VVB4-F1
#
_cell.length_a   1.000
_cell.length_b   1.000
_cell.length_c   1.000
_cell.angle_alpha   90.00
_cell.angle_beta   90.00
_cell.angle_gamma   90.00
#
_symmetry.space_group_name_H-M   'P 1'
#
loop_
_entity.id
_entity.type
_entity.pdbx_description
1 polymer ?
#
loop_
_entity_poly.entity_id
_entity_poly.type
_entity_poly.pdbx_seq_one_letter_code
_entity_poly.pdbx_strand_id
1 'polypeptide(L)'
;MSVEKSSSSFLMVVGVINTDGTMTQEDISDYVAANMKDPISRTSGVGDVQLFGSQYAMRIWMNPTELTKYQLTPVDVINAIKAQNAQVAAGQLGGTPPVKGQQLNASIIAQTRLTSTDEFGKILLKVNQDGSQVRLRDVAKIELGGENYDVIAKFNGQPASGLGIKLATGANALDTATAIRAELKKMEPFFPPGMKIVYPYDTTPFVKISIHEVVKTLVEAIILVFLVMYLFLQNFARR
;
A
#
# COMPACT_ATOMS: atom_id res chain seq x y z
N MET A 1 1.54 15.33 -17.10
CA MET A 1 1.09 15.82 -15.77
C MET A 1 -0.35 15.37 -15.60
N SER A 2 -0.58 14.37 -14.75
CA SER A 2 -1.94 13.93 -14.39
C SER A 2 -2.52 14.93 -13.40
N VAL A 3 -3.73 15.44 -13.65
CA VAL A 3 -4.43 16.32 -12.71
C VAL A 3 -5.16 15.42 -11.70
N GLU A 4 -4.55 15.18 -10.53
CA GLU A 4 -5.24 14.54 -9.42
C GLU A 4 -6.27 15.50 -8.82
N LYS A 5 -7.55 15.13 -8.90
CA LYS A 5 -8.69 15.92 -8.37
C LYS A 5 -9.12 15.42 -6.99
N SER A 6 -8.25 15.52 -5.99
CA SER A 6 -8.58 15.21 -4.59
C SER A 6 -8.59 16.46 -3.71
N SER A 7 -9.27 16.42 -2.56
CA SER A 7 -9.10 17.44 -1.52
C SER A 7 -7.65 17.46 -1.02
N SER A 8 -7.16 18.60 -0.50
CA SER A 8 -5.82 18.69 0.09
C SER A 8 -5.70 18.02 1.46
N SER A 9 -6.82 17.78 2.14
CA SER A 9 -6.90 17.12 3.45
C SER A 9 -7.29 15.64 3.34
N PHE A 10 -6.86 14.86 4.33
CA PHE A 10 -7.31 13.47 4.50
C PHE A 10 -8.73 13.41 5.04
N LEU A 11 -9.56 12.54 4.46
CA LEU A 11 -10.85 12.13 5.00
C LEU A 11 -10.64 11.28 6.26
N MET A 12 -9.76 10.28 6.15
CA MET A 12 -9.42 9.34 7.21
C MET A 12 -8.02 8.77 7.01
N VAL A 13 -7.41 8.33 8.10
CA VAL A 13 -6.19 7.52 8.11
C VAL A 13 -6.53 6.16 8.69
N VAL A 14 -6.29 5.12 7.90
CA VAL A 14 -6.41 3.73 8.33
C VAL A 14 -5.01 3.28 8.74
N GLY A 15 -4.82 2.94 10.00
CA GLY A 15 -3.59 2.33 10.50
C GLY A 15 -3.71 0.81 10.60
N VAL A 16 -2.60 0.13 10.46
CA VAL A 16 -2.46 -1.31 10.71
C VAL A 16 -1.30 -1.50 11.68
N ILE A 17 -1.55 -2.31 12.70
CA ILE A 17 -0.57 -2.68 13.73
C ILE A 17 -0.52 -4.20 13.85
N ASN A 18 0.57 -4.71 14.40
CA ASN A 18 0.69 -6.11 14.79
C ASN A 18 0.72 -6.22 16.32
N THR A 19 -0.25 -6.92 16.90
CA THR A 19 -0.38 -7.07 18.37
C THR A 19 0.61 -8.04 18.97
N ASP A 20 1.12 -8.95 18.15
CA ASP A 20 1.96 -10.07 18.60
C ASP A 20 3.46 -9.68 18.62
N GLY A 21 3.79 -8.50 18.09
CA GLY A 21 5.15 -7.96 18.02
C GLY A 21 6.07 -8.71 17.05
N THR A 22 5.52 -9.55 16.17
CA THR A 22 6.29 -10.38 15.24
C THR A 22 6.62 -9.67 13.93
N MET A 23 5.89 -8.61 13.59
CA MET A 23 6.06 -7.87 12.34
C MET A 23 6.72 -6.51 12.59
N THR A 24 7.72 -6.20 11.76
CA THR A 24 8.36 -4.89 11.68
C THR A 24 7.47 -3.87 10.95
N GLN A 25 7.88 -2.60 10.94
CA GLN A 25 7.15 -1.57 10.20
C GLN A 25 7.08 -1.91 8.70
N GLU A 26 8.19 -2.40 8.16
CA GLU A 26 8.36 -2.80 6.76
C GLU A 26 7.45 -3.96 6.38
N ASP A 27 7.31 -4.96 7.26
CA ASP A 27 6.44 -6.11 7.02
C ASP A 27 4.97 -5.69 6.95
N ILE A 28 4.56 -4.79 7.85
CA ILE A 28 3.20 -4.26 7.87
C ILE A 28 2.96 -3.37 6.65
N SER A 29 3.92 -2.51 6.28
CA SER A 29 3.77 -1.61 5.13
C SER A 29 3.74 -2.34 3.80
N ASP A 30 4.52 -3.42 3.65
CA ASP A 30 4.44 -4.28 2.47
C ASP A 30 3.08 -4.93 2.34
N TYR A 31 2.55 -5.50 3.43
CA TYR A 31 1.21 -6.10 3.39
C TYR A 31 0.14 -5.07 3.01
N VAL A 32 0.20 -3.87 3.60
CA VAL A 32 -0.74 -2.78 3.29
C VAL A 32 -0.61 -2.36 1.82
N ALA A 33 0.61 -2.23 1.30
CA ALA A 33 0.85 -1.89 -0.09
C ALA A 33 0.32 -2.96 -1.06
N ALA A 34 0.60 -4.24 -0.78
CA ALA A 34 0.28 -5.35 -1.66
C ALA A 34 -1.21 -5.72 -1.65
N ASN A 35 -1.86 -5.70 -0.48
CA ASN A 35 -3.20 -6.26 -0.32
C ASN A 35 -4.30 -5.22 -0.08
N MET A 36 -3.96 -4.05 0.50
CA MET A 36 -4.97 -3.07 0.93
C MET A 36 -5.01 -1.83 0.03
N LYS A 37 -3.86 -1.28 -0.35
CA LYS A 37 -3.77 0.01 -1.06
C LYS A 37 -4.64 0.03 -2.32
N ASP A 38 -4.52 -1.01 -3.13
CA ASP A 38 -5.16 -1.10 -4.45
C ASP A 38 -6.69 -1.20 -4.38
N PRO A 39 -7.28 -2.14 -3.63
CA PRO A 39 -8.72 -2.18 -3.44
C PRO A 39 -9.30 -0.91 -2.80
N ILE A 40 -8.60 -0.33 -1.82
CA ILE A 40 -9.05 0.90 -1.16
C ILE A 40 -8.99 2.09 -2.12
N SER A 41 -7.95 2.19 -2.95
CA SER A 41 -7.86 3.23 -3.99
C SER A 41 -8.97 3.14 -5.03
N ARG A 42 -9.60 1.97 -5.22
CA ARG A 42 -10.72 1.77 -6.14
C ARG A 42 -12.10 1.89 -5.46
N THR A 43 -12.13 2.12 -4.15
CA THR A 43 -13.39 2.25 -3.42
C THR A 43 -14.10 3.54 -3.82
N SER A 44 -15.42 3.47 -4.04
CA SER A 44 -16.21 4.63 -4.48
C SER A 44 -16.05 5.81 -3.53
N GLY A 45 -15.71 6.98 -4.09
CA GLY A 45 -15.50 8.23 -3.36
C GLY A 45 -14.07 8.46 -2.88
N VAL A 46 -13.17 7.48 -3.02
CA VAL A 46 -11.73 7.67 -2.78
C VAL A 46 -11.10 8.42 -3.95
N GLY A 47 -10.35 9.48 -3.65
CA GLY A 47 -9.67 10.31 -4.65
C GLY A 47 -8.18 9.98 -4.77
N ASP A 48 -7.49 9.93 -3.63
CA ASP A 48 -6.06 9.63 -3.55
C ASP A 48 -5.78 8.84 -2.27
N VAL A 49 -4.75 7.99 -2.32
CA VAL A 49 -4.33 7.12 -1.22
C VAL A 49 -2.82 7.22 -1.04
N GLN A 50 -2.41 7.77 0.10
CA GLN A 50 -1.03 7.85 0.52
C GLN A 50 -0.67 6.70 1.46
N LEU A 51 0.36 5.93 1.11
CA LEU A 51 0.93 4.90 2.00
C LEU A 51 1.88 5.54 3.01
N PHE A 52 1.73 5.21 4.29
CA PHE A 52 2.68 5.54 5.35
C PHE A 52 3.65 4.38 5.57
N GLY A 53 4.70 4.34 4.75
CA GLY A 53 5.69 3.27 4.70
C GLY A 53 6.04 2.97 3.24
N SER A 54 6.60 1.79 3.00
CA SER A 54 6.93 1.35 1.64
C SER A 54 6.73 -0.16 1.48
N GLN A 55 6.52 -0.59 0.23
CA GLN A 55 6.56 -2.01 -0.10
C GLN A 55 8.00 -2.54 0.05
N TYR A 56 8.16 -3.85 0.07
CA TYR A 56 9.48 -4.44 0.04
C TYR A 56 10.21 -4.14 -1.27
N ALA A 57 11.52 -3.99 -1.13
CA ALA A 57 12.48 -3.95 -2.21
C ALA A 57 13.64 -4.90 -1.88
N MET A 58 14.21 -5.51 -2.92
CA MET A 58 15.47 -6.23 -2.79
C MET A 58 16.58 -5.22 -2.50
N ARG A 59 17.13 -5.23 -1.29
CA ARG A 59 18.20 -4.34 -0.87
C ARG A 59 19.53 -5.03 -1.02
N ILE A 60 20.44 -4.37 -1.73
CA ILE A 60 21.80 -4.84 -2.00
C ILE A 60 22.76 -3.82 -1.41
N TRP A 61 23.19 -4.06 -0.18
CA TRP A 61 24.11 -3.20 0.55
C TRP A 61 25.55 -3.57 0.19
N MET A 62 26.10 -2.87 -0.79
CA MET A 62 27.46 -3.09 -1.28
C MET A 62 28.50 -2.78 -0.21
N ASN A 63 29.47 -3.68 -0.04
CA ASN A 63 30.63 -3.47 0.83
C ASN A 63 31.82 -2.95 0.01
N PRO A 64 32.26 -1.69 0.23
CA PRO A 64 33.34 -1.10 -0.57
C PRO A 64 34.68 -1.83 -0.40
N THR A 65 34.92 -2.42 0.77
CA THR A 65 36.16 -3.18 1.06
C THR A 65 36.20 -4.47 0.26
N GLU A 66 35.11 -5.24 0.24
CA GLU A 66 35.03 -6.47 -0.55
C GLU A 66 35.04 -6.18 -2.05
N LEU A 67 34.34 -5.13 -2.51
CA LEU A 67 34.42 -4.70 -3.91
C LEU A 67 35.85 -4.40 -4.34
N THR A 68 36.61 -3.67 -3.51
CA THR A 68 38.02 -3.34 -3.80
C THR A 68 38.91 -4.59 -3.85
N LYS A 69 38.69 -5.55 -2.95
CA LYS A 69 39.42 -6.82 -2.88
C LYS A 69 39.30 -7.65 -4.17
N TYR A 70 38.16 -7.60 -4.84
CA TYR A 70 37.92 -8.30 -6.12
C TYR A 70 38.11 -7.40 -7.36
N GLN A 71 38.57 -6.15 -7.16
CA GLN A 71 38.71 -5.12 -8.20
C GLN A 71 37.41 -4.92 -8.97
N LEU A 72 36.30 -4.80 -8.23
CA LEU A 72 34.96 -4.55 -8.74
C LEU A 72 34.53 -3.14 -8.37
N THR A 73 33.71 -2.55 -9.24
CA THR A 73 33.07 -1.26 -9.02
C THR A 73 31.57 -1.45 -8.78
N PRO A 74 30.88 -0.46 -8.19
CA PRO A 74 29.41 -0.47 -8.11
C PRO A 74 28.73 -0.62 -9.48
N VAL A 75 29.36 -0.11 -10.55
CA VAL A 75 28.85 -0.21 -11.92
C VAL A 75 28.83 -1.67 -12.40
N ASP A 76 29.84 -2.46 -12.04
CA ASP A 76 29.89 -3.88 -12.40
C ASP A 76 28.74 -4.66 -11.75
N VAL A 77 28.44 -4.36 -10.48
CA VAL A 77 27.30 -4.93 -9.76
C VAL A 77 25.98 -4.56 -10.43
N ILE A 78 25.79 -3.27 -10.75
CA ILE A 78 24.57 -2.79 -11.42
C ILE A 78 24.38 -3.49 -12.78
N ASN A 79 25.45 -3.63 -13.56
CA ASN A 79 25.40 -4.27 -14.87
C ASN A 79 25.10 -5.78 -14.75
N ALA A 80 25.73 -6.47 -13.79
CA ALA A 80 25.47 -7.89 -13.54
C ALA A 80 24.01 -8.14 -13.14
N ILE A 81 23.44 -7.30 -12.27
CA ILE A 81 22.02 -7.37 -11.88
C ILE A 81 21.13 -7.14 -13.10
N LYS A 82 21.39 -6.11 -13.92
CA LYS A 82 20.59 -5.84 -15.13
C LYS A 82 20.63 -6.98 -16.13
N ALA A 83 21.79 -7.65 -16.27
CA ALA A 83 21.95 -8.76 -17.19
C ALA A 83 21.29 -10.06 -16.69
N GLN A 84 21.36 -10.33 -15.38
CA GLN A 84 20.92 -11.60 -14.79
C GLN A 84 19.51 -11.55 -14.16
N ASN A 85 18.96 -10.35 -13.93
CA ASN A 85 17.58 -10.14 -13.49
C ASN A 85 16.73 -9.54 -14.64
N ALA A 86 16.88 -10.07 -15.85
CA ALA A 86 16.11 -9.67 -17.01
C ALA A 86 15.07 -10.74 -17.38
N GLN A 87 13.93 -10.28 -17.89
CA GLN A 87 12.94 -11.17 -18.50
C GLN A 87 13.21 -11.22 -20.01
N VAL A 88 13.54 -12.40 -20.52
CA VAL A 88 13.89 -12.59 -21.94
C VAL A 88 12.74 -13.27 -22.68
N ALA A 89 12.31 -12.68 -23.80
CA ALA A 89 11.34 -13.31 -24.69
C ALA A 89 12.04 -14.39 -25.53
N ALA A 90 11.72 -15.65 -25.28
CA ALA A 90 12.36 -16.80 -25.93
C ALA A 90 11.59 -17.33 -27.14
N GLY A 91 10.39 -16.80 -27.39
CA GLY A 91 9.51 -17.25 -28.46
C GLY A 91 8.76 -18.53 -28.10
N GLN A 92 8.50 -19.36 -29.11
CA GLN A 92 7.72 -20.57 -28.98
C GLN A 92 8.15 -21.63 -30.00
N LEU A 93 8.11 -22.90 -29.59
CA LEU A 93 8.25 -24.05 -30.48
C LEU A 93 7.03 -24.11 -31.40
N GLY A 94 7.25 -24.36 -32.69
CA GLY A 94 6.16 -24.38 -33.69
C GLY A 94 5.52 -23.01 -33.95
N GLY A 95 6.26 -21.92 -33.68
CA GLY A 95 5.80 -20.56 -33.95
C GLY A 95 5.59 -20.26 -35.43
N THR A 96 4.69 -19.31 -35.71
CA THR A 96 4.32 -18.94 -37.08
C THR A 96 5.45 -18.18 -37.80
N PRO A 97 5.73 -18.48 -39.08
CA PRO A 97 5.08 -19.52 -39.92
C PRO A 97 5.67 -20.92 -39.67
N PRO A 98 4.82 -21.95 -39.39
CA PRO A 98 5.33 -23.29 -39.11
C PRO A 98 5.66 -24.05 -40.40
N VAL A 99 6.53 -25.05 -40.28
CA VAL A 99 6.73 -26.06 -41.34
C VAL A 99 5.49 -26.94 -41.51
N LYS A 100 5.23 -27.42 -42.73
CA LYS A 100 4.07 -28.29 -43.01
C LYS A 100 4.15 -29.57 -42.16
N GLY A 101 3.05 -29.92 -41.48
CA GLY A 101 2.97 -31.10 -40.61
C GLY A 101 3.40 -30.85 -39.16
N GLN A 102 3.74 -29.62 -38.76
CA GLN A 102 4.04 -29.28 -37.36
C GLN A 102 2.81 -29.48 -36.47
N GLN A 103 2.88 -30.44 -35.53
CA GLN A 103 1.80 -30.74 -34.58
C GLN A 103 1.99 -30.12 -33.19
N LEU A 104 3.23 -29.77 -32.83
CA LEU A 104 3.57 -29.20 -31.52
C LEU A 104 3.68 -27.67 -31.60
N ASN A 105 2.92 -26.96 -30.77
CA ASN A 105 3.12 -25.55 -30.48
C ASN A 105 3.21 -25.37 -28.95
N ALA A 106 4.31 -24.78 -28.47
CA ALA A 106 4.55 -24.57 -27.04
C ALA A 106 5.39 -23.32 -26.80
N SER A 107 5.00 -22.49 -25.83
CA SER A 107 5.78 -21.32 -25.43
C SER A 107 7.10 -21.74 -24.77
N ILE A 108 8.18 -21.05 -25.13
CA ILE A 108 9.49 -21.26 -24.50
C ILE A 108 9.59 -20.30 -23.32
N ILE A 109 9.79 -20.85 -22.13
CA ILE A 109 10.04 -20.06 -20.91
C ILE A 109 11.57 -20.00 -20.74
N ALA A 110 12.16 -18.83 -20.99
CA ALA A 110 13.56 -18.56 -20.66
C ALA A 110 13.69 -17.88 -19.29
N GLN A 111 14.83 -17.24 -19.06
CA GLN A 111 15.17 -16.56 -17.83
C GLN A 111 14.09 -15.56 -17.42
N THR A 112 13.60 -15.76 -16.20
CA THR A 112 12.65 -14.88 -15.51
C THR A 112 13.39 -14.01 -14.51
N ARG A 113 12.70 -13.01 -13.97
CA ARG A 113 13.24 -12.20 -12.87
C ARG A 113 13.52 -13.07 -11.64
N LEU A 114 14.58 -12.71 -10.91
CA LEU A 114 14.95 -13.32 -9.64
C LEU A 114 13.95 -12.86 -8.57
N THR A 115 13.63 -13.75 -7.63
CA THR A 115 12.57 -13.54 -6.63
C THR A 115 13.03 -13.69 -5.19
N SER A 116 14.19 -14.30 -4.95
CA SER A 116 14.70 -14.55 -3.59
C SER A 116 16.08 -13.91 -3.35
N THR A 117 16.36 -13.58 -2.10
CA THR A 117 17.69 -13.08 -1.68
C THR A 117 18.81 -14.06 -2.06
N ASP A 118 18.54 -15.37 -1.97
CA ASP A 118 19.45 -16.44 -2.36
C ASP A 118 19.74 -16.45 -3.87
N GLU A 119 18.74 -16.20 -4.71
CA GLU A 119 18.92 -16.06 -6.16
C GLU A 119 19.76 -14.83 -6.51
N PHE A 120 19.47 -13.69 -5.90
CA PHE A 120 20.30 -12.49 -6.05
C PHE A 120 21.74 -12.75 -5.56
N GLY A 121 21.92 -13.48 -4.46
CA GLY A 121 23.24 -13.85 -3.94
C GLY A 121 24.06 -14.74 -4.88
N LYS A 122 23.42 -15.44 -5.82
CA LYS A 122 24.06 -16.29 -6.82
C LYS A 122 24.47 -15.53 -8.09
N ILE A 123 24.13 -14.25 -8.24
CA ILE A 123 24.52 -13.43 -9.38
C ILE A 123 26.04 -13.46 -9.52
N LEU A 124 26.51 -13.90 -10.68
CA LEU A 124 27.94 -13.97 -11.00
C LEU A 124 28.46 -12.58 -11.35
N LEU A 125 29.52 -12.12 -10.69
CA LEU A 125 30.15 -10.83 -10.95
C LEU A 125 31.42 -10.98 -11.78
N LYS A 126 32.27 -11.93 -11.41
CA LYS A 126 33.59 -12.12 -12.03
C LYS A 126 34.08 -13.55 -11.87
N VAL A 127 34.90 -13.98 -12.81
CA VAL A 127 35.69 -15.22 -12.71
C VAL A 127 37.16 -14.83 -12.64
N ASN A 128 37.87 -15.32 -11.63
CA ASN A 128 39.28 -15.06 -11.42
C ASN A 128 40.15 -15.99 -12.27
N GLN A 129 41.45 -15.66 -12.38
CA GLN A 129 42.40 -16.43 -13.20
C GLN A 129 42.60 -17.87 -12.70
N ASP A 130 42.35 -18.12 -11.41
CA ASP A 130 42.40 -19.44 -10.76
C ASP A 130 41.12 -20.26 -10.96
N GLY A 131 40.13 -19.72 -11.69
CA GLY A 131 38.83 -20.35 -11.91
C GLY A 131 37.82 -20.14 -10.78
N SER A 132 38.19 -19.43 -9.71
CA SER A 132 37.24 -19.07 -8.65
C SER A 132 36.22 -18.03 -9.15
N GLN A 133 34.99 -18.10 -8.61
CA GLN A 133 33.89 -17.22 -9.00
C GLN A 133 33.56 -16.26 -7.86
N VAL A 134 33.43 -14.99 -8.19
CA VAL A 134 32.95 -13.95 -7.27
C VAL A 134 31.47 -13.73 -7.53
N ARG A 135 30.65 -13.87 -6.48
CA ARG A 135 29.21 -13.71 -6.52
C ARG A 135 28.77 -12.46 -5.78
N LEU A 136 27.54 -12.02 -6.00
CA LEU A 136 27.01 -10.83 -5.34
C LEU A 136 27.04 -10.93 -3.81
N ARG A 137 26.75 -12.10 -3.25
CA ARG A 137 26.83 -12.35 -1.80
C ARG A 137 28.23 -12.17 -1.20
N ASP A 138 29.28 -12.25 -2.03
CA ASP A 138 30.67 -12.11 -1.58
C ASP A 138 31.06 -10.63 -1.44
N VAL A 139 30.28 -9.71 -2.02
CA VAL A 139 30.58 -8.26 -2.05
C VAL A 139 29.45 -7.38 -1.52
N ALA A 140 28.29 -7.94 -1.16
CA ALA A 140 27.15 -7.19 -0.66
C ALA A 140 26.30 -8.02 0.31
N LYS A 141 25.69 -7.33 1.30
CA LYS A 141 24.61 -7.91 2.10
C LYS A 141 23.31 -7.78 1.31
N ILE A 142 22.58 -8.88 1.17
CA ILE A 142 21.34 -8.95 0.40
C ILE A 142 20.20 -9.28 1.36
N GLU A 143 19.19 -8.42 1.41
CA GLU A 143 18.03 -8.62 2.27
C GLU A 143 16.76 -8.06 1.62
N LEU A 144 15.62 -8.54 2.09
CA LEU A 144 14.33 -7.93 1.79
C LEU A 144 14.08 -6.84 2.82
N GLY A 145 13.96 -5.58 2.37
CA GLY A 145 13.72 -4.43 3.24
C GLY A 145 12.79 -3.42 2.59
N GLY A 146 12.38 -2.35 3.28
CA GLY A 146 11.50 -1.34 2.70
C GLY A 146 12.15 -0.60 1.52
N GLU A 147 11.39 -0.24 0.49
CA GLU A 147 11.81 0.56 -0.67
C GLU A 147 12.18 2.01 -0.30
N ASN A 148 11.60 2.53 0.78
CA ASN A 148 11.91 3.85 1.34
C ASN A 148 11.93 3.78 2.87
N TYR A 149 12.96 4.37 3.48
CA TYR A 149 13.18 4.44 4.93
C TYR A 149 12.92 5.82 5.56
N ASP A 150 12.52 6.83 4.77
CA ASP A 150 12.29 8.21 5.22
C ASP A 150 11.02 8.35 6.08
N VAL A 151 10.04 7.46 5.88
CA VAL A 151 8.75 7.50 6.59
C VAL A 151 8.76 6.46 7.70
N ILE A 152 8.82 6.93 8.93
CA ILE A 152 8.65 6.11 10.14
C ILE A 152 7.24 6.32 10.67
N ALA A 153 6.43 5.27 10.64
CA ALA A 153 5.06 5.28 11.13
C ALA A 153 4.95 4.42 12.40
N LYS A 154 4.42 5.03 13.46
CA LYS A 154 4.16 4.35 14.73
C LYS A 154 2.77 4.71 15.23
N PHE A 155 2.14 3.76 15.91
CA PHE A 155 0.87 3.97 16.58
C PHE A 155 1.01 3.56 18.04
N ASN A 156 0.80 4.51 18.97
CA ASN A 156 1.00 4.32 20.41
C ASN A 156 2.37 3.68 20.75
N GLY A 157 3.42 4.11 20.06
CA GLY A 157 4.79 3.61 20.25
C GLY A 157 5.13 2.29 19.55
N GLN A 158 4.13 1.56 19.03
CA GLN A 158 4.31 0.30 18.31
C GLN A 158 4.58 0.56 16.81
N PRO A 159 5.37 -0.31 16.14
CA PRO A 159 5.51 -0.27 14.68
C PRO A 159 4.14 -0.34 14.00
N ALA A 160 3.91 0.55 13.04
CA ALA A 160 2.63 0.64 12.34
C ALA A 160 2.84 1.04 10.88
N SER A 161 1.89 0.70 10.03
CA SER A 161 1.77 1.32 8.71
C SER A 161 0.31 1.74 8.50
N GLY A 162 0.00 2.32 7.35
CA GLY A 162 -1.36 2.75 7.08
C GLY A 162 -1.54 3.48 5.77
N LEU A 163 -2.79 3.81 5.51
CA LEU A 163 -3.23 4.54 4.34
C LEU A 163 -3.89 5.85 4.77
N GLY A 164 -3.34 6.97 4.34
CA GLY A 164 -4.00 8.27 4.36
C GLY A 164 -4.90 8.39 3.13
N ILE A 165 -6.20 8.53 3.35
CA ILE A 165 -7.19 8.50 2.29
C ILE A 165 -7.76 9.90 2.11
N LYS A 166 -7.69 10.42 0.89
CA LYS A 166 -8.29 11.71 0.51
C LYS A 166 -9.59 11.49 -0.25
N LEU A 167 -10.55 12.38 -0.04
CA LEU A 167 -11.85 12.31 -0.67
C LEU A 167 -11.74 12.76 -2.14
N ALA A 168 -12.40 12.04 -3.05
CA ALA A 168 -12.55 12.47 -4.43
C ALA A 168 -13.40 13.75 -4.51
N THR A 169 -13.09 14.62 -5.46
CA THR A 169 -13.87 15.84 -5.68
C THR A 169 -15.34 15.50 -5.95
N GLY A 170 -16.25 16.05 -5.13
CA GLY A 170 -17.70 15.84 -5.26
C GLY A 170 -18.23 14.55 -4.61
N ALA A 171 -17.37 13.73 -3.98
CA ALA A 171 -17.82 12.56 -3.24
C ALA A 171 -18.38 12.91 -1.85
N ASN A 172 -19.21 12.03 -1.29
CA ASN A 172 -19.75 12.18 0.05
C ASN A 172 -18.81 11.52 1.09
N ALA A 173 -18.41 12.28 2.11
CA ALA A 173 -17.49 11.81 3.15
C ALA A 173 -18.03 10.62 3.96
N LEU A 174 -19.33 10.62 4.31
CA LEU A 174 -19.96 9.57 5.11
C LEU A 174 -20.11 8.27 4.33
N ASP A 175 -20.55 8.37 3.07
CA ASP A 175 -20.70 7.22 2.19
C ASP A 175 -19.35 6.58 1.88
N THR A 176 -18.35 7.43 1.59
CA THR A 176 -16.98 6.98 1.31
C THR A 176 -16.35 6.27 2.50
N ALA A 177 -16.44 6.84 3.70
CA ALA A 177 -15.91 6.18 4.90
C ALA A 177 -16.63 4.86 5.22
N THR A 178 -17.94 4.79 4.95
CA THR A 178 -18.71 3.56 5.11
C THR A 178 -18.27 2.49 4.11
N ALA A 179 -18.05 2.87 2.84
CA ALA A 179 -17.55 1.99 1.80
C ALA A 179 -16.13 1.47 2.12
N ILE A 180 -15.23 2.35 2.57
CA ILE A 180 -13.87 1.99 2.99
C ILE A 180 -13.92 0.96 4.14
N ARG A 181 -14.72 1.23 5.18
CA ARG A 181 -14.87 0.31 6.32
C ARG A 181 -15.45 -1.04 5.90
N ALA A 182 -16.41 -1.04 4.98
CA ALA A 182 -16.98 -2.27 4.43
C ALA A 182 -15.94 -3.09 3.66
N GLU A 183 -15.08 -2.43 2.89
CA GLU A 183 -14.02 -3.08 2.13
C GLU A 183 -12.93 -3.65 3.04
N LEU A 184 -12.49 -2.88 4.04
CA LEU A 184 -11.55 -3.34 5.08
C LEU A 184 -12.08 -4.56 5.84
N LYS A 185 -13.37 -4.57 6.17
CA LYS A 185 -14.00 -5.69 6.88
C LYS A 185 -14.02 -7.00 6.06
N LYS A 186 -14.05 -6.91 4.73
CA LYS A 186 -13.93 -8.09 3.86
C LYS A 186 -12.50 -8.64 3.82
N MET A 187 -11.51 -7.79 4.06
CA MET A 187 -10.09 -8.17 4.02
C MET A 187 -9.59 -8.74 5.34
N GLU A 188 -10.15 -8.26 6.47
CA GLU A 188 -9.76 -8.65 7.83
C GLU A 188 -9.65 -10.19 8.05
N PRO A 189 -10.51 -11.06 7.47
CA PRO A 189 -10.35 -12.51 7.60
C PRO A 189 -9.09 -13.10 6.93
N PHE A 190 -8.50 -12.38 5.97
CA PHE A 190 -7.31 -12.81 5.23
C PHE A 190 -6.01 -12.22 5.81
N PHE A 191 -6.11 -11.54 6.95
CA PHE A 191 -4.95 -10.93 7.56
C PHE A 191 -4.06 -11.99 8.21
N PRO A 192 -2.73 -11.80 8.15
CA PRO A 192 -1.80 -12.58 8.95
C PRO A 192 -2.15 -12.50 10.45
N PRO A 193 -1.78 -13.52 11.24
CA PRO A 193 -1.99 -13.51 12.68
C PRO A 193 -1.48 -12.23 13.35
N GLY A 194 -2.27 -11.70 14.28
CA GLY A 194 -1.91 -10.52 15.08
C GLY A 194 -2.09 -9.18 14.37
N MET A 195 -2.43 -9.14 13.08
CA MET A 195 -2.69 -7.88 12.38
C MET A 195 -4.05 -7.30 12.75
N LYS A 196 -4.07 -6.00 13.10
CA LYS A 196 -5.28 -5.28 13.48
C LYS A 196 -5.36 -3.91 12.84
N ILE A 197 -6.55 -3.54 12.41
CA ILE A 197 -6.86 -2.21 11.89
C ILE A 197 -7.17 -1.25 13.03
N VAL A 198 -6.59 -0.06 12.95
CA VAL A 198 -6.87 1.08 13.84
C VAL A 198 -7.24 2.31 13.00
N TYR A 199 -8.00 3.23 13.57
CA TYR A 199 -8.44 4.45 12.88
C TYR A 199 -7.91 5.67 13.63
N PRO A 200 -6.61 6.01 13.51
CA PRO A 200 -6.00 7.12 14.23
C PRO A 200 -6.60 8.49 13.87
N TYR A 201 -7.12 8.63 12.65
CA TYR A 201 -7.74 9.86 12.19
C TYR A 201 -8.99 9.55 11.36
N ASP A 202 -10.13 10.12 11.73
CA ASP A 202 -11.38 10.00 10.98
C ASP A 202 -12.22 11.26 11.22
N THR A 203 -12.55 11.96 10.13
CA THR A 203 -13.35 13.19 10.18
C THR A 203 -14.86 12.91 10.24
N THR A 204 -15.30 11.69 9.93
CA THR A 204 -16.73 11.37 9.80
C THR A 204 -17.54 11.42 11.10
N PRO A 205 -17.01 11.05 12.28
CA PRO A 205 -17.76 11.20 13.53
C PRO A 205 -18.12 12.66 13.81
N PHE A 206 -17.20 13.60 13.53
CA PHE A 206 -17.45 15.03 13.69
C PHE A 206 -18.62 15.50 12.82
N VAL A 207 -18.61 15.14 11.52
CA VAL A 207 -19.69 15.48 10.59
C VAL A 207 -21.04 14.89 11.04
N LYS A 208 -21.06 13.62 11.49
CA LYS A 208 -22.28 12.97 11.99
C LYS A 208 -22.84 13.69 13.21
N ILE A 209 -21.99 14.03 14.18
CA ILE A 209 -22.40 14.73 15.41
C ILE A 209 -22.93 16.13 15.07
N SER A 210 -22.25 16.89 14.21
CA SER A 210 -22.72 18.22 13.80
C SER A 210 -24.10 18.18 13.14
N ILE A 211 -24.36 17.22 12.25
CA ILE A 211 -25.67 17.05 11.63
C ILE A 211 -26.72 16.68 12.68
N HIS A 212 -26.39 15.74 13.57
CA HIS A 212 -27.32 15.30 14.62
C HIS A 212 -27.73 16.45 15.54
N GLU A 213 -26.77 17.27 15.99
CA GLU A 213 -27.05 18.41 16.87
C GLU A 213 -27.87 19.50 16.15
N VAL A 214 -27.63 19.75 14.87
CA VAL A 214 -28.44 20.69 14.08
C VAL A 214 -29.88 20.19 13.95
N VAL A 215 -30.07 18.90 13.64
CA VAL A 215 -31.41 18.28 13.54
C VAL A 215 -32.13 18.33 14.89
N LYS A 216 -31.43 18.02 15.98
CA LYS A 216 -31.97 18.11 17.33
C LYS A 216 -32.41 19.53 17.67
N THR A 217 -31.57 20.52 17.43
CA THR A 217 -31.88 21.94 17.66
C THR A 217 -33.08 22.38 16.83
N LEU A 218 -33.20 21.90 15.59
CA LEU A 218 -34.35 22.19 14.72
C LEU A 218 -35.65 21.61 15.29
N VAL A 219 -35.62 20.38 15.79
CA VAL A 219 -36.79 19.75 16.43
C VAL A 219 -37.17 20.49 17.72
N GLU A 220 -36.19 20.85 18.55
CA GLU A 220 -36.42 21.65 19.76
C GLU A 220 -37.05 23.01 19.42
N ALA A 221 -36.56 23.69 18.37
CA ALA A 221 -37.12 24.95 17.92
C ALA A 221 -38.58 24.81 17.45
N ILE A 222 -38.92 23.75 16.71
CA ILE A 222 -40.32 23.48 16.29
C ILE A 222 -41.22 23.28 17.51
N ILE A 223 -40.77 22.50 18.49
CA ILE A 223 -41.53 22.25 19.73
C ILE A 223 -41.74 23.55 20.50
N LEU A 224 -40.69 24.37 20.66
CA LEU A 224 -40.78 25.66 21.35
C LEU A 224 -41.75 26.61 20.64
N VAL A 225 -41.71 26.70 19.32
CA VAL A 225 -42.65 27.53 18.54
C VAL A 225 -44.09 27.03 18.74
N PHE A 226 -44.32 25.72 18.72
CA PHE A 226 -45.64 25.15 18.98
C PHE A 226 -46.16 25.50 20.39
N LEU A 227 -45.32 25.38 21.41
CA LEU A 227 -45.66 25.74 22.80
C LEU A 227 -46.00 27.24 22.93
N VAL A 228 -45.23 28.11 22.28
CA VAL A 228 -45.48 29.55 22.30
C VAL A 228 -46.80 29.88 21.59
N MET A 229 -47.03 29.35 20.39
CA MET A 229 -48.30 29.56 19.67
C MET A 229 -49.50 29.05 20.46
N TYR A 230 -49.38 27.87 21.08
CA TYR A 230 -50.43 27.31 21.94
C TYR A 230 -50.76 28.22 23.12
N LEU A 231 -49.75 28.79 23.78
CA LEU A 231 -49.94 29.72 24.90
C LEU A 231 -50.68 31.01 24.48
N PHE A 232 -50.39 31.57 23.30
CA PHE A 232 -51.08 32.76 22.80
C PHE A 232 -52.50 32.47 22.31
N LEU A 233 -52.73 31.35 21.62
CA LEU A 233 -54.04 30.98 21.07
C LEU A 233 -55.05 30.60 22.16
N GLN A 234 -54.61 30.00 23.27
CA GLN A 234 -55.50 29.71 24.40
C GLN A 234 -56.06 30.97 25.08
N ASN A 235 -55.31 32.07 25.07
CA ASN A 235 -55.73 33.31 25.74
C ASN A 235 -56.57 34.25 24.85
N PHE A 236 -56.69 34.00 23.54
CA PHE A 236 -57.47 34.85 22.62
C PHE A 236 -58.82 34.25 22.16
N ALA A 237 -59.07 32.96 22.40
CA ALA A 237 -60.35 32.31 22.06
C ALA A 237 -61.40 32.27 23.20
N ARG A 238 -61.15 32.97 24.32
CA ARG A 238 -62.13 33.24 25.37
C ARG A 238 -62.08 34.72 25.78
N ARG A 239 -62.67 35.59 24.97
CA ARG A 239 -63.37 36.80 25.40
C ARG A 239 -64.33 37.23 24.31
#